data_AF-A0A5N7WLU7-F1
#
_entry.id   AF-A0A5N7WLU7-F1
#
_cell.length_a   1.000
_cell.length_b   1.000
_cell.length_c   1.000
_cell.angle_alpha   90.00
_cell.angle_beta   90.00
_cell.angle_gamma   90.00
#
_symmetry.space_group_name_H-M   'P 1'
#
loop_
_entity.id
_entity.type
_entity.pdbx_description
1 polymer ?
#
loop_
_entity_poly.entity_id
_entity_poly.type
_entity_poly.pdbx_seq_one_letter_code
_entity_poly.pdbx_strand_id
1 'polypeptide(L)'
;MPPQGLGNLSGQAPYTTIVPAEGLGLWVQETFIREGSALFNPEHQHLAEADLEFLWASNAFVKQGRTVLGQAEEVMFRAGGWQKERQEQQMLEWFGHIPKFLITLAADYCAQASDADFCALVEHELYHVGQKKDDFGAPAFTRDGLPKLGIRGHDVEEFLGVVKRYGVGDPGGALAQLAGLARGTPEVSRSAIAGACGTCLLKAA
;
A
#
# COMPACT_ATOMS: atom_id res chain seq x y z
N MET A 1 6.17 8.82 -12.80
CA MET A 1 4.90 8.82 -13.58
C MET A 1 3.77 8.39 -12.65
N PRO A 2 2.52 8.87 -12.83
CA PRO A 2 1.40 8.40 -12.01
C PRO A 2 1.14 6.88 -12.23
N PRO A 3 0.58 6.16 -11.25
CA PRO A 3 0.23 4.75 -11.38
C PRO A 3 -0.73 4.52 -12.56
N GLN A 4 -0.49 3.49 -13.37
CA GLN A 4 -1.35 3.15 -14.49
C GLN A 4 -2.52 2.25 -14.01
N GLY A 5 -3.61 2.24 -14.77
CA GLY A 5 -4.71 1.29 -14.57
C GLY A 5 -5.77 1.63 -13.50
N LEU A 6 -5.53 2.62 -12.62
CA LEU A 6 -6.47 2.98 -11.54
C LEU A 6 -7.91 3.26 -12.04
N GLY A 7 -8.07 3.88 -13.21
CA GLY A 7 -9.37 4.22 -13.79
C GLY A 7 -10.05 3.12 -14.61
N ASN A 8 -9.38 1.99 -14.89
CA ASN A 8 -9.88 0.97 -15.84
C ASN A 8 -10.71 -0.15 -15.19
N LEU A 9 -11.09 0.00 -13.91
CA LEU A 9 -11.74 -1.05 -13.12
C LEU A 9 -13.22 -0.82 -12.83
N SER A 10 -13.79 0.31 -13.26
CA SER A 10 -15.16 0.66 -12.94
C SER A 10 -16.19 -0.10 -13.79
N GLY A 11 -17.05 -0.89 -13.12
CA GLY A 11 -18.47 -1.00 -13.46
C GLY A 11 -18.92 -2.06 -14.48
N GLN A 12 -18.05 -2.95 -14.97
CA GLN A 12 -18.44 -3.92 -16.00
C GLN A 12 -18.69 -5.35 -15.49
N ALA A 13 -18.06 -5.75 -14.38
CA ALA A 13 -18.14 -7.13 -13.89
C ALA A 13 -19.10 -7.28 -12.69
N PRO A 14 -19.88 -8.38 -12.60
CA PRO A 14 -20.76 -8.66 -11.45
C PRO A 14 -20.00 -9.17 -10.20
N TYR A 15 -18.67 -9.10 -10.21
CA TYR A 15 -17.78 -9.55 -9.14
C TYR A 15 -16.66 -8.53 -8.93
N THR A 16 -15.93 -8.66 -7.81
CA THR A 16 -14.75 -7.83 -7.55
C THR A 16 -13.63 -8.23 -8.48
N THR A 17 -13.25 -7.32 -9.37
CA THR A 17 -12.11 -7.53 -10.27
C THR A 17 -10.83 -7.18 -9.52
N ILE A 18 -9.84 -8.08 -9.55
CA ILE A 18 -8.51 -7.86 -9.00
C ILE A 18 -7.52 -7.96 -10.15
N VAL A 19 -6.65 -6.96 -10.30
CA VAL A 19 -5.62 -6.91 -11.36
C VAL A 19 -4.31 -6.31 -10.84
N PRO A 20 -3.18 -6.56 -11.51
CA PRO A 20 -1.93 -5.86 -11.26
C PRO A 20 -2.09 -4.34 -11.31
N ALA A 21 -1.53 -3.66 -10.31
CA ALA A 21 -1.43 -2.21 -10.28
C ALA A 21 -0.17 -1.74 -11.00
N GLU A 22 -0.18 -1.86 -12.33
CA GLU A 22 0.98 -1.56 -13.17
C GLU A 22 1.54 -0.14 -12.91
N GLY A 23 2.85 -0.08 -12.67
CA GLY A 23 3.56 1.17 -12.37
C GLY A 23 3.39 1.70 -10.94
N LEU A 24 2.47 1.17 -10.13
CA LEU A 24 2.31 1.60 -8.74
C LEU A 24 3.56 1.25 -7.90
N GLY A 25 4.13 0.05 -8.07
CA GLY A 25 5.35 -0.34 -7.35
C GLY A 25 6.54 0.57 -7.68
N LEU A 26 6.72 0.91 -8.96
CA LEU A 26 7.75 1.89 -9.35
C LEU A 26 7.46 3.25 -8.73
N TRP A 27 6.23 3.74 -8.82
CA TRP A 27 5.83 5.01 -8.20
C TRP A 27 6.12 5.04 -6.69
N VAL A 28 5.82 3.97 -5.96
CA VAL A 28 6.13 3.83 -4.53
C VAL A 28 7.64 3.94 -4.29
N GLN A 29 8.44 3.21 -5.07
CA GLN A 29 9.90 3.26 -4.98
C GLN A 29 10.43 4.69 -5.19
N GLU A 30 9.91 5.40 -6.20
CA GLU A 30 10.34 6.75 -6.55
C GLU A 30 9.75 7.86 -5.67
N THR A 31 8.74 7.56 -4.86
CA THR A 31 8.03 8.55 -4.04
C THR A 31 8.43 8.45 -2.57
N PHE A 32 8.44 7.24 -2.01
CA PHE A 32 8.58 7.02 -0.57
C PHE A 32 9.89 6.33 -0.16
N ILE A 33 10.46 5.46 -1.00
CA ILE A 33 11.55 4.56 -0.58
C ILE A 33 12.93 5.07 -1.00
N ARG A 34 13.07 5.62 -2.21
CA ARG A 34 14.36 6.09 -2.70
C ARG A 34 14.78 7.36 -1.96
N GLU A 35 16.01 7.38 -1.46
CA GLU A 35 16.58 8.55 -0.82
C GLU A 35 16.62 9.74 -1.81
N GLY A 36 16.22 10.93 -1.34
CA GLY A 36 16.10 12.13 -2.17
C GLY A 36 14.79 12.26 -2.94
N SER A 37 13.89 11.28 -2.86
CA SER A 37 12.52 11.41 -3.37
C SER A 37 11.72 12.46 -2.63
N ALA A 38 10.71 13.02 -3.32
CA ALA A 38 9.90 14.13 -2.80
C ALA A 38 9.25 13.83 -1.45
N LEU A 39 8.80 12.59 -1.25
CA LEU A 39 8.15 12.12 -0.02
C LEU A 39 8.96 11.02 0.66
N PHE A 40 10.29 11.01 0.49
CA PHE A 40 11.15 9.98 1.08
C PHE A 40 10.84 9.77 2.57
N ASN A 41 10.69 8.50 2.96
CA ASN A 41 10.48 8.07 4.32
C ASN A 41 11.53 7.01 4.69
N PRO A 42 12.49 7.34 5.58
CA PRO A 42 13.51 6.39 6.03
C PRO A 42 12.93 5.12 6.66
N GLU A 43 11.73 5.16 7.23
CA GLU A 43 11.08 3.99 7.83
C GLU A 43 10.64 2.94 6.80
N HIS A 44 10.65 3.27 5.51
CA HIS A 44 10.39 2.34 4.42
C HIS A 44 11.66 1.87 3.69
N GLN A 45 12.85 2.26 4.15
CA GLN A 45 14.11 1.92 3.48
C GLN A 45 14.34 0.40 3.40
N HIS A 46 13.85 -0.38 4.38
CA HIS A 46 13.92 -1.85 4.34
C HIS A 46 13.12 -2.48 3.19
N LEU A 47 12.29 -1.71 2.49
CA LEU A 47 11.51 -2.14 1.33
C LEU A 47 12.20 -1.89 -0.03
N ALA A 48 13.40 -1.30 -0.04
CA ALA A 48 14.11 -0.98 -1.28
C ALA A 48 14.36 -2.20 -2.18
N GLU A 49 14.62 -3.36 -1.57
CA GLU A 49 14.84 -4.64 -2.25
C GLU A 49 13.76 -5.67 -1.89
N ALA A 50 12.61 -5.22 -1.39
CA ALA A 50 11.52 -6.12 -1.04
C ALA A 50 10.88 -6.71 -2.30
N ASP A 51 10.62 -8.02 -2.23
CA ASP A 51 9.75 -8.73 -3.16
C ASP A 51 8.29 -8.42 -2.79
N LEU A 52 7.81 -7.27 -3.28
CA LEU A 52 6.53 -6.66 -2.96
C LEU A 52 5.85 -6.18 -4.25
N GLU A 53 4.68 -6.73 -4.52
CA GLU A 53 3.88 -6.38 -5.69
C GLU A 53 2.55 -5.73 -5.30
N PHE A 54 1.93 -5.03 -6.25
CA PHE A 54 0.73 -4.24 -5.99
C PHE A 54 -0.43 -4.67 -6.87
N LEU A 55 -1.63 -4.66 -6.28
CA LEU A 55 -2.88 -5.00 -6.94
C LEU A 55 -3.90 -3.87 -6.76
N TRP A 56 -4.75 -3.70 -7.75
CA TRP A 56 -6.00 -2.99 -7.62
C TRP A 56 -7.14 -3.98 -7.39
N ALA A 57 -7.99 -3.72 -6.40
CA ALA A 57 -9.31 -4.31 -6.29
C ALA A 57 -10.35 -3.30 -6.77
N SER A 58 -11.33 -3.73 -7.56
CA SER A 58 -12.31 -2.81 -8.14
C SER A 58 -13.11 -2.05 -7.08
N ASN A 59 -13.34 -2.66 -5.91
CA ASN A 59 -14.05 -2.04 -4.80
C ASN A 59 -13.42 -2.42 -3.45
N ALA A 60 -13.66 -1.59 -2.43
CA ALA A 60 -13.41 -1.93 -1.03
C ALA A 60 -14.27 -3.12 -0.57
N PHE A 61 -13.86 -3.79 0.50
CA PHE A 61 -14.64 -4.85 1.14
C PHE A 61 -14.91 -4.58 2.61
N VAL A 62 -15.86 -5.30 3.21
CA VAL A 62 -16.20 -5.16 4.63
C VAL A 62 -15.68 -6.36 5.41
N LYS A 63 -14.98 -6.09 6.52
CA LYS A 63 -14.48 -7.09 7.47
C LYS A 63 -14.87 -6.67 8.88
N GLN A 64 -15.62 -7.52 9.58
CA GLN A 64 -16.06 -7.27 10.97
C GLN A 64 -16.75 -5.89 11.15
N GLY A 65 -17.57 -5.49 10.18
CA GLY A 65 -18.30 -4.21 10.21
C GLY A 65 -17.45 -2.97 9.90
N ARG A 66 -16.18 -3.14 9.49
CA ARG A 66 -15.29 -2.06 9.05
C ARG A 66 -15.03 -2.18 7.55
N THR A 67 -15.00 -1.05 6.86
CA THR A 67 -14.57 -0.98 5.45
C THR A 67 -13.05 -1.07 5.39
N VAL A 68 -12.54 -1.91 4.51
CA VAL A 68 -11.11 -2.11 4.25
C VAL A 68 -10.79 -1.51 2.88
N LEU A 69 -9.96 -0.47 2.88
CA LEU A 69 -9.58 0.30 1.68
C LEU A 69 -8.25 -0.16 1.09
N GLY A 70 -7.41 -0.83 1.89
CA GLY A 70 -6.16 -1.43 1.49
C GLY A 70 -5.88 -2.67 2.33
N GLN A 71 -5.03 -3.57 1.82
CA GLN A 71 -4.55 -4.72 2.57
C GLN A 71 -3.14 -5.11 2.10
N ALA A 72 -2.18 -5.06 3.02
CA ALA A 72 -0.89 -5.73 2.91
C ALA A 72 -0.95 -7.18 3.42
N GLU A 73 -0.35 -8.11 2.68
CA GLU A 73 -0.26 -9.51 3.09
C GLU A 73 1.05 -10.20 2.65
N GLU A 74 1.48 -11.19 3.44
CA GLU A 74 2.49 -12.17 3.02
C GLU A 74 1.76 -13.27 2.22
N VAL A 75 2.22 -13.52 1.01
CA VAL A 75 1.56 -14.45 0.09
C VAL A 75 1.66 -15.87 0.64
N MET A 76 0.52 -16.41 1.04
CA MET A 76 0.40 -17.75 1.61
C MET A 76 -0.82 -18.49 1.05
N PHE A 77 -0.59 -19.56 0.30
CA PHE A 77 -1.66 -20.40 -0.22
C PHE A 77 -2.11 -21.43 0.82
N ARG A 78 -3.23 -21.16 1.48
CA ARG A 78 -3.84 -22.07 2.47
C ARG A 78 -4.75 -23.11 1.81
N ALA A 79 -4.26 -23.75 0.75
CA ALA A 79 -4.96 -24.77 -0.02
C ALA A 79 -3.98 -25.81 -0.58
N GLY A 80 -4.50 -26.96 -1.02
CA GLY A 80 -3.72 -28.03 -1.65
C GLY A 80 -4.21 -28.40 -3.06
N GLY A 81 -3.41 -29.18 -3.78
CA GLY A 81 -3.72 -29.64 -5.13
C GLY A 81 -4.13 -28.51 -6.08
N TRP A 82 -5.15 -28.75 -6.91
CA TRP A 82 -5.60 -27.79 -7.92
C TRP A 82 -6.08 -26.44 -7.37
N GLN A 83 -6.49 -26.36 -6.10
CA GLN A 83 -6.85 -25.07 -5.49
C GLN A 83 -5.62 -24.20 -5.27
N LYS A 84 -4.49 -24.80 -4.89
CA LYS A 84 -3.20 -24.11 -4.78
C LYS A 84 -2.66 -23.74 -6.16
N GLU A 85 -2.66 -24.69 -7.08
CA GLU A 85 -2.14 -24.48 -8.44
C GLU A 85 -2.84 -23.34 -9.17
N ARG A 86 -4.18 -23.21 -9.07
CA ARG A 86 -4.90 -22.07 -9.67
C ARG A 86 -4.52 -20.71 -9.05
N GLN A 87 -4.23 -20.67 -7.75
CA GLN A 87 -3.81 -19.43 -7.09
C GLN A 87 -2.35 -19.08 -7.47
N GLU A 88 -1.47 -20.08 -7.54
CA GLU A 88 -0.08 -19.91 -7.99
C GLU A 88 -0.01 -19.48 -9.46
N GLN A 89 -0.80 -20.12 -10.33
CA GLN A 89 -0.93 -19.74 -11.74
C GLN A 89 -1.34 -18.27 -11.89
N GLN A 90 -2.33 -17.80 -11.11
CA GLN A 90 -2.78 -16.41 -11.19
C GLN A 90 -1.64 -15.42 -10.87
N MET A 91 -0.82 -15.71 -9.86
CA MET A 91 0.34 -14.86 -9.52
C MET A 91 1.39 -14.89 -10.62
N LEU A 92 1.69 -16.08 -11.16
CA LEU A 92 2.65 -16.24 -12.26
C LEU A 92 2.21 -15.52 -13.53
N GLU A 93 0.91 -15.54 -13.85
CA GLU A 93 0.36 -14.82 -15.00
C GLU A 93 0.40 -13.31 -14.81
N TRP A 94 0.20 -12.84 -13.58
CA TRP A 94 0.23 -11.41 -13.25
C TRP A 94 1.65 -10.83 -13.16
N PHE A 95 2.57 -11.54 -12.51
CA PHE A 95 3.87 -11.00 -12.10
C PHE A 95 5.07 -11.77 -12.67
N GLY A 96 4.85 -12.86 -13.40
CA GLY A 96 5.91 -13.75 -13.88
C GLY A 96 6.58 -14.59 -12.78
N HIS A 97 6.19 -14.39 -11.51
CA HIS A 97 6.68 -15.09 -10.34
C HIS A 97 5.59 -15.08 -9.25
N ILE A 98 5.83 -15.77 -8.12
CA ILE A 98 4.98 -15.66 -6.93
C ILE A 98 5.66 -14.65 -6.00
N PRO A 99 5.11 -13.44 -5.83
CA PRO A 99 5.71 -12.45 -4.95
C PRO A 99 5.61 -12.89 -3.48
N LYS A 100 6.53 -12.43 -2.63
CA LYS A 100 6.45 -12.67 -1.18
C LYS A 100 5.39 -11.84 -0.49
N PHE A 101 5.19 -10.60 -0.94
CA PHE A 101 4.23 -9.68 -0.36
C PHE A 101 3.34 -9.06 -1.43
N LEU A 102 2.09 -8.81 -1.06
CA LEU A 102 1.13 -8.08 -1.87
C LEU A 102 0.54 -6.92 -1.09
N ILE A 103 0.37 -5.78 -1.74
CA ILE A 103 -0.51 -4.70 -1.29
C ILE A 103 -1.64 -4.56 -2.29
N THR A 104 -2.88 -4.75 -1.83
CA THR A 104 -4.08 -4.55 -2.64
C THR A 104 -4.80 -3.29 -2.21
N LEU A 105 -5.15 -2.40 -3.14
CA LEU A 105 -5.84 -1.14 -2.86
C LEU A 105 -7.20 -1.07 -3.56
N ALA A 106 -8.19 -0.51 -2.87
CA ALA A 106 -9.54 -0.29 -3.39
C ALA A 106 -9.54 0.86 -4.42
N ALA A 107 -9.74 0.51 -5.69
CA ALA A 107 -9.67 1.43 -6.82
C ALA A 107 -10.81 2.45 -6.82
N ASP A 108 -12.02 2.05 -6.42
CA ASP A 108 -13.18 2.93 -6.26
C ASP A 108 -12.93 4.09 -5.28
N TYR A 109 -12.27 3.79 -4.17
CA TYR A 109 -11.83 4.79 -3.20
C TYR A 109 -10.67 5.61 -3.76
N CYS A 110 -9.61 4.96 -4.24
CA CYS A 110 -8.39 5.63 -4.70
C CYS A 110 -8.65 6.60 -5.87
N ALA A 111 -9.61 6.31 -6.75
CA ALA A 111 -10.01 7.20 -7.85
C ALA A 111 -10.69 8.50 -7.37
N GLN A 112 -11.30 8.47 -6.17
CA GLN A 112 -12.01 9.60 -5.59
C GLN A 112 -11.18 10.35 -4.56
N ALA A 113 -10.22 9.66 -3.94
CA ALA A 113 -9.34 10.17 -2.90
C ALA A 113 -8.63 11.47 -3.29
N SER A 114 -8.36 12.31 -2.29
CA SER A 114 -7.43 13.42 -2.45
C SER A 114 -6.01 12.88 -2.58
N ASP A 115 -5.10 13.69 -3.11
CA ASP A 115 -3.71 13.27 -3.24
C ASP A 115 -3.06 12.90 -1.89
N ALA A 116 -3.46 13.62 -0.83
CA ALA A 116 -2.98 13.35 0.53
C ALA A 116 -3.53 12.04 1.07
N ASP A 117 -4.82 11.77 0.87
CA ASP A 117 -5.45 10.54 1.35
C ASP A 117 -4.95 9.30 0.60
N PHE A 118 -4.67 9.44 -0.70
CA PHE A 118 -4.08 8.36 -1.49
C PHE A 118 -2.66 8.04 -1.00
N CYS A 119 -1.79 9.04 -0.87
CA CYS A 119 -0.45 8.84 -0.31
C CYS A 119 -0.49 8.26 1.10
N ALA A 120 -1.39 8.75 1.95
CA ALA A 120 -1.55 8.25 3.32
C ALA A 120 -1.97 6.78 3.35
N LEU A 121 -2.92 6.37 2.50
CA LEU A 121 -3.34 4.97 2.37
C LEU A 121 -2.18 4.09 1.90
N VAL A 122 -1.42 4.53 0.89
CA VAL A 122 -0.28 3.74 0.39
C VAL A 122 0.80 3.58 1.45
N GLU A 123 1.25 4.67 2.10
CA GLU A 123 2.24 4.57 3.18
C GLU A 123 1.71 3.73 4.35
N HIS A 124 0.43 3.81 4.69
CA HIS A 124 -0.19 2.96 5.71
C HIS A 124 0.01 1.47 5.39
N GLU A 125 -0.31 1.03 4.17
CA GLU A 125 -0.10 -0.37 3.77
C GLU A 125 1.39 -0.76 3.73
N LEU A 126 2.28 0.17 3.40
CA LEU A 126 3.73 -0.07 3.42
C LEU A 126 4.25 -0.33 4.85
N TYR A 127 3.69 0.33 5.87
CA TYR A 127 4.09 0.10 7.27
C TYR A 127 3.82 -1.33 7.73
N HIS A 128 2.78 -1.98 7.20
CA HIS A 128 2.49 -3.38 7.52
C HIS A 128 3.59 -4.34 7.03
N VAL A 129 4.32 -4.01 5.98
CA VAL A 129 5.48 -4.81 5.55
C VAL A 129 6.70 -4.30 6.29
N GLY A 130 7.01 -4.91 7.43
CA GLY A 130 8.07 -4.46 8.33
C GLY A 130 9.25 -5.42 8.43
N GLN A 131 10.44 -4.88 8.68
CA GLN A 131 11.58 -5.72 9.07
C GLN A 131 11.32 -6.33 10.47
N LYS A 132 11.47 -7.65 10.58
CA LYS A 132 11.38 -8.37 11.85
C LYS A 132 12.57 -7.98 12.73
N LYS A 133 12.37 -8.07 14.04
CA LYS A 133 13.46 -7.99 15.01
C LYS A 133 14.01 -9.39 15.29
N ASP A 134 15.29 -9.48 15.63
CA ASP A 134 15.91 -10.70 16.13
C ASP A 134 15.59 -10.92 17.61
N ASP A 135 16.15 -11.97 18.20
CA ASP A 135 15.92 -12.34 19.60
C ASP A 135 16.44 -11.30 20.60
N PHE A 136 17.25 -10.34 20.14
CA PHE A 136 17.81 -9.24 20.93
C PHE A 136 17.14 -7.88 20.63
N GLY A 137 16.12 -7.86 19.78
CA GLY A 137 15.37 -6.65 19.42
C GLY A 137 16.02 -5.80 18.31
N ALA A 138 17.14 -6.24 17.74
CA ALA A 138 17.80 -5.56 16.61
C ALA A 138 17.14 -5.95 15.28
N PRO A 139 17.29 -5.17 14.20
CA PRO A 139 16.76 -5.55 12.88
C PRO A 139 17.31 -6.91 12.42
N ALA A 140 16.43 -7.84 12.08
CA ALA A 140 16.81 -9.18 11.63
C ALA A 140 17.10 -9.20 10.13
N PHE A 141 18.06 -10.02 9.72
CA PHE A 141 18.45 -10.22 8.33
C PHE A 141 18.34 -11.69 7.93
N THR A 142 18.13 -11.95 6.64
CA THR A 142 18.23 -13.30 6.08
C THR A 142 19.71 -13.71 5.98
N ARG A 143 19.96 -14.98 5.66
CA ARG A 143 21.33 -15.49 5.47
C ARG A 143 22.08 -14.74 4.35
N ASP A 144 21.33 -14.23 3.38
CA ASP A 144 21.88 -13.52 2.22
C ASP A 144 22.06 -12.01 2.51
N GLY A 145 21.83 -11.56 3.75
CA GLY A 145 22.04 -10.18 4.19
C GLY A 145 20.87 -9.23 3.95
N LEU A 146 19.77 -9.71 3.36
CA LEU A 146 18.57 -8.90 3.11
C LEU A 146 17.75 -8.71 4.39
N PRO A 147 17.00 -7.59 4.54
CA PRO A 147 16.05 -7.43 5.65
C PRO A 147 15.09 -8.62 5.74
N LYS A 148 14.95 -9.21 6.94
CA LYS A 148 13.99 -10.29 7.17
C LYS A 148 12.60 -9.68 7.38
N LEU A 149 11.78 -9.64 6.34
CA LEU A 149 10.47 -8.98 6.36
C LEU A 149 9.35 -9.87 6.95
N GLY A 150 8.24 -9.24 7.31
CA GLY A 150 6.95 -9.88 7.53
C GLY A 150 5.85 -8.88 7.85
N ILE A 151 4.63 -9.39 8.02
CA ILE A 151 3.46 -8.56 8.31
C ILE A 151 3.44 -8.14 9.78
N ARG A 152 3.37 -6.84 10.02
CA ARG A 152 3.03 -6.21 11.29
C ARG A 152 1.52 -5.96 11.32
N GLY A 153 0.89 -6.26 12.44
CA GLY A 153 -0.52 -5.88 12.64
C GLY A 153 -0.62 -4.40 12.90
N HIS A 154 -1.84 -3.84 12.80
CA HIS A 154 -2.10 -2.42 13.09
C HIS A 154 -1.53 -2.01 14.45
N ASP A 155 -0.39 -1.32 14.44
CA ASP A 155 0.20 -0.72 15.64
C ASP A 155 -0.17 0.76 15.69
N VAL A 156 -0.36 1.29 16.90
CA VAL A 156 -0.63 2.71 17.14
C VAL A 156 0.50 3.59 16.58
N GLU A 157 1.73 3.07 16.52
CA GLU A 157 2.90 3.74 15.97
C GLU A 157 2.81 3.95 14.44
N GLU A 158 2.26 2.99 13.69
CA GLU A 158 2.04 3.10 12.23
C GLU A 158 1.06 4.24 11.91
N PHE A 159 0.03 4.38 12.73
CA PHE A 159 -0.96 5.43 12.65
C PHE A 159 -0.38 6.82 13.00
N LEU A 160 0.49 6.90 14.01
CA LEU A 160 1.19 8.14 14.36
C LEU A 160 2.10 8.61 13.22
N GLY A 161 2.84 7.72 12.56
CA GLY A 161 3.71 8.06 11.42
C GLY A 161 2.94 8.67 10.25
N VAL A 162 1.83 8.06 9.84
CA VAL A 162 0.98 8.56 8.74
C VAL A 162 0.32 9.89 9.12
N VAL A 163 -0.27 10.00 10.31
CA VAL A 163 -0.95 11.23 10.75
C VAL A 163 0.04 12.38 10.98
N LYS A 164 1.26 12.09 11.44
CA LYS A 164 2.33 13.07 11.55
C LYS A 164 2.73 13.62 10.18
N ARG A 165 2.81 12.77 9.14
CA ARG A 165 3.19 13.16 7.79
C ARG A 165 2.10 13.90 7.03
N TYR A 166 0.85 13.43 7.12
CA TYR A 166 -0.26 13.92 6.29
C TYR A 166 -1.31 14.76 7.04
N GLY A 167 -1.29 14.75 8.37
CA GLY A 167 -2.33 15.34 9.21
C GLY A 167 -3.54 14.42 9.40
N VAL A 168 -4.58 14.92 10.06
CA VAL A 168 -5.84 14.17 10.32
C VAL A 168 -6.74 14.08 9.07
N GLY A 169 -6.38 14.80 8.00
CA GLY A 169 -7.19 14.86 6.77
C GLY A 169 -8.57 15.50 6.97
N ASP A 170 -9.47 15.24 6.03
CA ASP A 170 -10.88 15.64 6.07
C ASP A 170 -11.69 14.63 6.92
N PRO A 171 -12.74 15.02 7.67
CA PRO A 171 -13.50 14.14 8.58
C PRO A 171 -14.15 12.89 7.95
N GLY A 172 -14.19 12.79 6.62
CA GLY A 172 -14.67 11.62 5.86
C GLY A 172 -13.61 10.87 5.05
N GLY A 173 -12.35 11.34 5.04
CA GLY A 173 -11.23 10.73 4.29
C GLY A 173 -10.68 9.47 4.94
N ALA A 174 -9.79 8.74 4.26
CA ALA A 174 -9.12 7.55 4.80
C ALA A 174 -8.53 7.82 6.19
N LEU A 175 -7.87 8.96 6.37
CA LEU A 175 -7.31 9.37 7.66
C LEU A 175 -8.37 9.48 8.77
N ALA A 176 -9.55 10.04 8.50
CA ALA A 176 -10.62 10.13 9.50
C ALA A 176 -11.39 8.82 9.73
N GLN A 177 -11.51 7.97 8.70
CA GLN A 177 -11.99 6.59 8.87
C GLN A 177 -11.00 5.72 9.66
N LEU A 178 -9.71 6.07 9.61
CA LEU A 178 -8.62 5.47 10.38
C LEU A 178 -8.42 6.12 11.77
N ALA A 179 -8.93 7.34 12.02
CA ALA A 179 -8.58 8.17 13.18
C ALA A 179 -9.75 8.64 14.05
N GLY A 180 -9.78 8.16 15.29
CA GLY A 180 -10.16 9.00 16.43
C GLY A 180 -8.90 9.51 17.13
N LEU A 181 -8.58 10.80 16.97
CA LEU A 181 -7.59 11.60 17.72
C LEU A 181 -6.13 11.62 17.23
N ALA A 182 -5.76 12.70 16.54
CA ALA A 182 -4.46 13.35 16.71
C ALA A 182 -4.64 14.88 16.54
N ARG A 183 -3.84 15.69 17.24
CA ARG A 183 -3.80 17.16 17.06
C ARG A 183 -2.36 17.56 16.73
N GLY A 184 -2.13 18.17 15.58
CA GLY A 184 -0.80 18.64 15.14
C GLY A 184 -0.78 19.11 13.68
N THR A 185 0.29 19.80 13.28
CA THR A 185 0.53 20.25 11.90
C THR A 185 1.33 19.17 11.13
N PRO A 186 0.96 18.84 9.87
CA PRO A 186 1.63 17.79 9.09
C PRO A 186 3.10 18.10 8.75
N GLU A 187 3.93 17.06 8.66
CA GLU A 187 5.35 17.18 8.24
C GLU A 187 5.52 17.34 6.73
N VAL A 188 4.59 16.83 5.93
CA VAL A 188 4.64 16.92 4.47
C VAL A 188 3.79 18.08 3.97
N SER A 189 4.35 18.90 3.07
CA SER A 189 3.64 20.02 2.48
C SER A 189 2.66 19.59 1.39
N ARG A 190 1.55 20.33 1.23
CA ARG A 190 0.55 20.06 0.17
C ARG A 190 1.14 20.13 -1.24
N SER A 191 2.15 20.98 -1.47
CA SER A 191 2.82 21.08 -2.78
C SER A 191 3.66 19.86 -3.11
N ALA A 192 4.34 19.27 -2.11
CA ALA A 192 5.09 18.03 -2.29
C ALA A 192 4.14 16.85 -2.61
N ILE A 193 2.99 16.79 -1.95
CA ILE A 193 1.94 15.79 -2.18
C ILE A 193 1.39 15.88 -3.62
N ALA A 194 1.02 17.08 -4.06
CA ALA A 194 0.49 17.30 -5.42
C ALA A 194 1.50 16.94 -6.52
N GLY A 195 2.79 17.16 -6.27
CA GLY A 195 3.86 16.76 -7.19
C GLY A 195 4.09 15.24 -7.25
N ALA A 196 3.70 14.51 -6.20
CA ALA A 196 3.92 13.06 -6.10
C ALA A 196 2.75 12.25 -6.66
N CYS A 197 1.50 12.58 -6.34
CA CYS A 197 0.40 11.62 -6.38
C CYS A 197 -0.37 11.50 -7.71
N GLY A 198 -0.47 12.53 -8.56
CA GLY A 198 -1.05 12.40 -9.90
C GLY A 198 -2.54 12.00 -10.02
N THR A 199 -3.25 11.72 -8.93
CA THR A 199 -4.69 11.39 -8.94
C THR A 199 -5.54 12.56 -9.44
N CYS A 200 -5.07 13.79 -9.25
CA CYS A 200 -5.64 14.99 -9.88
C CYS A 200 -5.57 15.01 -11.42
N LEU A 201 -4.59 14.35 -12.05
CA LEU A 201 -4.45 14.33 -13.52
C LEU A 201 -5.47 13.38 -14.18
N LEU A 202 -5.95 12.35 -13.47
CA LEU A 202 -6.99 11.44 -13.97
C LEU A 202 -8.38 12.09 -14.03
N LYS A 203 -8.63 13.16 -13.24
CA LYS A 203 -9.90 13.92 -13.27
C LYS A 203 -10.01 14.90 -14.44
N ALA A 204 -8.96 15.03 -15.26
CA ALA A 204 -8.90 15.96 -16.39
C ALA A 204 -8.91 15.26 -17.77
N ALA A 205 -9.09 13.94 -17.82
CA ALA A 205 -9.14 13.12 -19.04
C ALA A 205 -10.54 12.57 -19.31
#